data_AF-A0A7J4N8N9-F1
#
_entry.id   AF-A0A7J4N8N9-F1
#
_cell.length_a   1.000
_cell.length_b   1.000
_cell.length_c   1.000
_cell.angle_alpha   90.00
_cell.angle_beta   90.00
_cell.angle_gamma   90.00
#
_symmetry.space_group_name_H-M   'P 1'
#
loop_
_entity.id
_entity.type
_entity.pdbx_description
1 polymer ?
#
loop_
_entity_poly.entity_id
_entity_poly.type
_entity_poly.pdbx_seq_one_letter_code
_entity_poly.pdbx_strand_id
1 'polypeptide(L)'
;TVDLNDYDPEAFYTAVVTDDVEHFAHSKNNFQGLYALLDRYKGKRLSAVKGQVTGPVSAGLQILDQNGKAAIYDEAYGEIIRRNLNMQAKWQARKLREISDRPIIFLDEPSLTLIGTPFASISQRQVVEWTDEVLDGVDAIKAMHCCGNTDWPLLLSTSIDMLSFDAYNYAHTVSLFPREVSAFLGRGGSIAWGLVPNMEDQIAKETVGTLLQRFEKYMDMLYRKGMDLDLILERSLITPQCGLGGLDEANAERVLELLTGTVEAIRQRYHLGGMA
;
A
#
# COMPACT_ATOMS: atom_id res chain seq x y z
N THR A 1 -20.69 9.55 -9.62
CA THR A 1 -21.32 8.60 -10.54
C THR A 1 -20.70 8.78 -11.91
N VAL A 2 -20.62 7.73 -12.72
CA VAL A 2 -20.06 7.77 -14.08
C VAL A 2 -21.14 7.38 -15.09
N ASP A 3 -21.13 8.01 -16.27
CA ASP A 3 -21.94 7.64 -17.42
C ASP A 3 -21.01 7.38 -18.61
N LEU A 4 -20.92 6.13 -19.05
CA LEU A 4 -20.16 5.80 -20.24
C LEU A 4 -21.04 5.55 -21.47
N ASN A 5 -22.38 5.69 -21.36
CA ASN A 5 -23.25 5.46 -22.51
C ASN A 5 -22.97 6.45 -23.65
N ASP A 6 -22.51 7.66 -23.30
CA ASP A 6 -22.09 8.71 -24.23
C ASP A 6 -20.57 8.97 -24.21
N TYR A 7 -19.79 8.14 -23.52
CA TYR A 7 -18.33 8.28 -23.48
C TYR A 7 -17.70 7.54 -24.66
N ASP A 8 -16.99 8.27 -25.50
CA ASP A 8 -16.12 7.68 -26.51
C ASP A 8 -14.75 7.35 -25.88
N PRO A 9 -14.40 6.07 -25.71
CA PRO A 9 -13.16 5.68 -25.08
C PRO A 9 -11.98 5.63 -26.07
N GLU A 10 -12.14 6.05 -27.33
CA GLU A 10 -11.07 5.96 -28.35
C GLU A 10 -9.78 6.62 -27.89
N ALA A 11 -9.85 7.86 -27.38
CA ALA A 11 -8.67 8.58 -26.90
C ALA A 11 -8.01 7.88 -25.70
N PHE A 12 -8.81 7.34 -24.79
CA PHE A 12 -8.35 6.57 -23.63
C PHE A 12 -7.62 5.30 -24.05
N TYR A 13 -8.24 4.49 -24.91
CA TYR A 13 -7.63 3.25 -25.38
C TYR A 13 -6.42 3.50 -26.27
N THR A 14 -6.43 4.57 -27.06
CA THR A 14 -5.26 5.01 -27.83
C THR A 14 -4.11 5.30 -26.88
N ALA A 15 -4.32 6.12 -25.85
CA ALA A 15 -3.29 6.43 -24.85
C ALA A 15 -2.81 5.18 -24.10
N VAL A 16 -3.70 4.23 -23.79
CA VAL A 16 -3.32 2.96 -23.17
C VAL A 16 -2.42 2.12 -24.09
N VAL A 17 -2.80 1.97 -25.36
CA VAL A 17 -2.07 1.14 -26.33
C VAL A 17 -0.73 1.76 -26.70
N THR A 18 -0.63 3.08 -26.72
CA THR A 18 0.63 3.80 -26.99
C THR A 18 1.48 4.05 -25.75
N ASP A 19 1.06 3.57 -24.57
CA ASP A 19 1.71 3.80 -23.26
C ASP A 19 1.94 5.29 -22.97
N ASP A 20 1.00 6.15 -23.40
CA ASP A 20 0.99 7.59 -23.10
C ASP A 20 0.50 7.84 -21.67
N VAL A 21 1.37 7.54 -20.71
CA VAL A 21 1.09 7.74 -19.28
C VAL A 21 0.85 9.21 -18.90
N GLU A 22 1.30 10.19 -19.71
CA GLU A 22 1.07 11.61 -19.41
C GLU A 22 -0.40 12.00 -19.64
N HIS A 23 -1.13 11.29 -20.50
CA HIS A 23 -2.58 11.41 -20.61
C HIS A 23 -3.30 11.16 -19.26
N PHE A 24 -2.69 10.34 -18.40
CA PHE A 24 -3.22 9.93 -17.10
C PHE A 24 -2.64 10.74 -15.94
N ALA A 25 -1.96 11.86 -16.24
CA ALA A 25 -1.37 12.71 -15.22
C ALA A 25 -2.41 13.24 -14.25
N HIS A 26 -2.08 13.18 -12.96
CA HIS A 26 -2.92 13.75 -11.93
C HIS A 26 -2.91 15.28 -11.98
N SER A 27 -4.07 15.91 -11.84
CA SER A 27 -4.12 17.38 -11.82
C SER A 27 -3.40 17.93 -10.58
N LYS A 28 -2.63 19.01 -10.77
CA LYS A 28 -1.91 19.68 -9.66
C LYS A 28 -2.85 20.13 -8.54
N ASN A 29 -4.08 20.52 -8.88
CA ASN A 29 -5.07 20.99 -7.91
C ASN A 29 -5.47 19.88 -6.92
N ASN A 30 -5.56 18.63 -7.37
CA ASN A 30 -5.97 17.49 -6.54
C ASN A 30 -4.79 16.79 -5.86
N PHE A 31 -3.55 16.99 -6.37
CA PHE A 31 -2.35 16.28 -5.92
C PHE A 31 -1.24 17.24 -5.48
N GLN A 32 -1.59 18.34 -4.81
CA GLN A 32 -0.65 19.39 -4.41
C GLN A 32 0.54 18.86 -3.61
N GLY A 33 0.32 17.89 -2.72
CA GLY A 33 1.38 17.27 -1.92
C GLY A 33 2.43 16.52 -2.76
N LEU A 34 2.00 15.79 -3.79
CA LEU A 34 2.91 15.12 -4.73
C LEU A 34 3.76 16.14 -5.48
N TYR A 35 3.14 17.19 -6.03
CA TYR A 35 3.86 18.21 -6.76
C TYR A 35 4.81 19.03 -5.87
N ALA A 36 4.40 19.34 -4.63
CA ALA A 36 5.26 20.00 -3.66
C ALA A 36 6.47 19.14 -3.28
N LEU A 37 6.29 17.82 -3.15
CA LEU A 37 7.39 16.86 -2.92
C LEU A 37 8.38 16.88 -4.10
N LEU A 38 7.88 16.75 -5.34
CA LEU A 38 8.71 16.77 -6.54
C LEU A 38 9.49 18.08 -6.67
N ASP A 39 8.83 19.22 -6.46
CA ASP A 39 9.47 20.55 -6.51
C ASP A 39 10.53 20.70 -5.41
N ARG A 40 10.26 20.25 -4.18
CA ARG A 40 11.19 20.32 -3.04
C ARG A 40 12.47 19.51 -3.26
N TYR A 41 12.37 18.37 -3.94
CA TYR A 41 13.49 17.46 -4.18
C TYR A 41 14.01 17.49 -5.61
N LYS A 42 13.60 18.48 -6.41
CA LYS A 42 14.11 18.68 -7.76
C LYS A 42 15.63 18.80 -7.77
N GLY A 43 16.30 17.94 -8.54
CA GLY A 43 17.76 17.88 -8.61
C GLY A 43 18.44 17.20 -7.42
N LYS A 44 17.68 16.61 -6.48
CA LYS A 44 18.17 15.79 -5.37
C LYS A 44 17.76 14.34 -5.59
N ARG A 45 18.42 13.40 -4.88
CA ARG A 45 18.08 11.99 -4.90
C ARG A 45 17.77 11.49 -3.49
N LEU A 46 16.55 11.02 -3.29
CA LEU A 46 16.10 10.32 -2.10
C LEU A 46 16.44 8.83 -2.22
N SER A 47 16.82 8.21 -1.10
CA SER A 47 17.14 6.77 -1.06
C SER A 47 15.94 5.89 -1.46
N ALA A 48 14.73 6.33 -1.14
CA ALA A 48 13.48 5.76 -1.60
C ALA A 48 12.37 6.82 -1.53
N VAL A 49 11.31 6.64 -2.31
CA VAL A 49 10.13 7.51 -2.25
C VAL A 49 8.86 6.69 -2.48
N LYS A 50 7.85 6.92 -1.63
CA LYS A 50 6.55 6.26 -1.76
C LYS A 50 5.60 7.12 -2.60
N GLY A 51 4.97 6.50 -3.59
CA GLY A 51 3.74 6.92 -4.23
C GLY A 51 2.59 5.99 -3.84
N GLN A 52 1.40 6.37 -4.25
CA GLN A 52 0.18 5.59 -4.05
C GLN A 52 -0.86 5.90 -5.12
N VAL A 53 -1.61 4.86 -5.46
CA VAL A 53 -2.85 4.92 -6.24
C VAL A 53 -3.89 4.04 -5.52
N THR A 54 -5.17 4.35 -5.67
CA THR A 54 -6.23 3.47 -5.15
C THR A 54 -6.17 2.14 -5.89
N GLY A 55 -6.35 1.02 -5.19
CA GLY A 55 -6.40 -0.28 -5.83
C GLY A 55 -7.72 -0.55 -6.56
N PRO A 56 -7.73 -1.55 -7.47
CA PRO A 56 -8.87 -1.83 -8.34
C PRO A 56 -10.16 -2.19 -7.58
N VAL A 57 -10.10 -2.93 -6.47
CA VAL A 57 -11.28 -3.36 -5.72
C VAL A 57 -11.93 -2.15 -5.06
N SER A 58 -11.16 -1.35 -4.32
CA SER A 58 -11.64 -0.14 -3.66
C SER A 58 -12.14 0.91 -4.65
N ALA A 59 -11.39 1.20 -5.71
CA ALA A 59 -11.82 2.16 -6.71
C ALA A 59 -13.14 1.73 -7.35
N GLY A 60 -13.22 0.47 -7.81
CA GLY A 60 -14.38 0.00 -8.53
C GLY A 60 -15.63 -0.24 -7.68
N LEU A 61 -15.48 -0.47 -6.37
CA LEU A 61 -16.61 -0.49 -5.43
C LEU A 61 -17.15 0.91 -5.09
N GLN A 62 -16.30 1.95 -5.14
CA GLN A 62 -16.66 3.33 -4.80
C GLN A 62 -17.19 4.12 -5.99
N ILE A 63 -16.74 3.81 -7.21
CA ILE A 63 -17.25 4.44 -8.42
C ILE A 63 -18.61 3.81 -8.75
N LEU A 64 -19.66 4.62 -8.73
CA LEU A 64 -21.03 4.19 -9.01
C LEU A 64 -21.45 4.56 -10.43
N ASP A 65 -22.22 3.71 -11.10
CA ASP A 65 -22.93 4.06 -12.33
C ASP A 65 -24.14 4.97 -12.05
N GLN A 66 -24.89 5.33 -13.10
CA GLN A 66 -26.10 6.15 -13.00
C GLN A 66 -27.24 5.50 -12.19
N ASN A 67 -27.21 4.18 -11.99
CA ASN A 67 -28.20 3.43 -11.21
C ASN A 67 -27.75 3.22 -9.76
N GLY A 68 -26.60 3.75 -9.35
CA GLY A 68 -26.03 3.56 -8.02
C GLY A 68 -25.36 2.20 -7.82
N LYS A 69 -25.13 1.42 -8.89
CA LYS A 69 -24.41 0.15 -8.85
C LYS A 69 -22.91 0.41 -8.96
N ALA A 70 -22.10 -0.32 -8.19
CA ALA A 70 -20.65 -0.24 -8.30
C ALA A 70 -20.17 -0.63 -9.71
N ALA A 71 -19.34 0.23 -10.30
CA ALA A 71 -18.87 0.14 -11.67
C ALA A 71 -18.01 -1.10 -11.93
N ILE A 72 -17.38 -1.67 -10.90
CA ILE A 72 -16.58 -2.90 -11.02
C ILE A 72 -17.38 -4.13 -11.48
N TYR A 73 -18.70 -4.10 -11.35
CA TYR A 73 -19.58 -5.20 -11.74
C TYR A 73 -20.01 -5.14 -13.21
N ASP A 74 -19.63 -4.08 -13.92
CA ASP A 74 -19.75 -4.02 -15.37
C ASP A 74 -18.37 -4.28 -15.99
N GLU A 75 -18.30 -5.15 -16.99
CA GLU A 75 -17.04 -5.57 -17.59
C GLU A 75 -16.28 -4.40 -18.23
N ALA A 76 -17.00 -3.52 -18.95
CA ALA A 76 -16.40 -2.39 -19.65
C ALA A 76 -15.93 -1.31 -18.67
N TYR A 77 -16.76 -0.96 -17.68
CA TYR A 77 -16.36 0.01 -16.65
C TYR A 77 -15.20 -0.53 -15.81
N GLY A 78 -15.26 -1.81 -15.43
CA GLY A 78 -14.19 -2.47 -14.68
C GLY A 78 -12.86 -2.45 -15.42
N GLU A 79 -12.86 -2.74 -16.72
CA GLU A 79 -11.65 -2.68 -17.56
C GLU A 79 -11.08 -1.25 -17.62
N ILE A 80 -11.92 -0.25 -17.89
CA ILE A 80 -11.49 1.15 -17.93
C ILE A 80 -10.87 1.57 -16.60
N ILE A 81 -11.48 1.19 -15.46
CA ILE A 81 -10.94 1.47 -14.13
C ILE A 81 -9.54 0.86 -13.98
N ARG A 82 -9.37 -0.43 -14.28
CA ARG A 82 -8.07 -1.11 -14.10
C ARG A 82 -6.98 -0.55 -15.01
N ARG A 83 -7.29 -0.29 -16.29
CA ARG A 83 -6.35 0.34 -17.22
C ARG A 83 -5.98 1.75 -16.81
N ASN A 84 -6.94 2.54 -16.34
CA ASN A 84 -6.68 3.88 -15.81
C ASN A 84 -5.74 3.81 -14.59
N LEU A 85 -6.00 2.92 -13.65
CA LEU A 85 -5.16 2.74 -12.46
C LEU A 85 -3.75 2.27 -12.82
N ASN A 86 -3.60 1.36 -13.79
CA ASN A 86 -2.29 0.96 -14.30
C ASN A 86 -1.51 2.16 -14.85
N MET A 87 -2.13 2.95 -15.72
CA MET A 87 -1.48 4.11 -16.32
C MET A 87 -1.14 5.20 -15.29
N GLN A 88 -1.99 5.40 -14.28
CA GLN A 88 -1.71 6.29 -13.16
C GLN A 88 -0.54 5.78 -12.30
N ALA A 89 -0.49 4.47 -12.03
CA ALA A 89 0.62 3.85 -11.32
C ALA A 89 1.93 4.05 -12.10
N LYS A 90 1.96 3.74 -13.40
CA LYS A 90 3.13 3.95 -14.27
C LYS A 90 3.55 5.42 -14.35
N TRP A 91 2.60 6.34 -14.50
CA TRP A 91 2.85 7.78 -14.51
C TRP A 91 3.50 8.24 -13.21
N GLN A 92 2.90 7.90 -12.07
CA GLN A 92 3.40 8.33 -10.77
C GLN A 92 4.77 7.72 -10.49
N ALA A 93 4.96 6.45 -10.85
CA ALA A 93 6.24 5.76 -10.81
C ALA A 93 7.31 6.57 -11.59
N ARG A 94 7.01 6.94 -12.85
CA ARG A 94 7.90 7.74 -13.71
C ARG A 94 8.24 9.11 -13.10
N LYS A 95 7.27 9.83 -12.54
CA LYS A 95 7.53 11.12 -11.86
C LYS A 95 8.41 10.95 -10.62
N LEU A 96 8.15 9.94 -9.81
CA LEU A 96 8.94 9.67 -8.61
C LEU A 96 10.39 9.25 -8.94
N ARG A 97 10.63 8.67 -10.11
CA ARG A 97 11.97 8.38 -10.65
C ARG A 97 12.85 9.61 -10.81
N GLU A 98 12.25 10.78 -10.99
CA GLU A 98 12.98 12.04 -11.14
C GLU A 98 13.74 12.43 -9.86
N ILE A 99 13.27 11.94 -8.70
CA ILE A 99 13.83 12.28 -7.39
C ILE A 99 14.32 11.06 -6.59
N SER A 100 14.19 9.83 -7.10
CA SER A 100 14.66 8.62 -6.42
C SER A 100 14.87 7.47 -7.40
N ASP A 101 15.89 6.64 -7.17
CA ASP A 101 16.11 5.40 -7.92
C ASP A 101 15.27 4.23 -7.38
N ARG A 102 14.61 4.43 -6.23
CA ARG A 102 13.79 3.41 -5.55
C ARG A 102 12.39 3.92 -5.25
N PRO A 103 11.59 4.19 -6.28
CA PRO A 103 10.16 4.47 -6.13
C PRO A 103 9.44 3.23 -5.61
N ILE A 104 8.44 3.44 -4.77
CA ILE A 104 7.55 2.40 -4.27
C ILE A 104 6.13 2.85 -4.56
N ILE A 105 5.36 2.07 -5.32
CA ILE A 105 3.96 2.39 -5.63
C ILE A 105 3.06 1.48 -4.82
N PHE A 106 2.24 2.10 -3.97
CA PHE A 106 1.24 1.40 -3.18
C PHE A 106 -0.11 1.37 -3.91
N LEU A 107 -0.73 0.20 -3.96
CA LEU A 107 -2.18 0.07 -4.17
C LEU A 107 -2.86 0.15 -2.80
N ASP A 108 -3.63 1.21 -2.57
CA ASP A 108 -4.40 1.37 -1.34
C ASP A 108 -5.78 0.71 -1.50
N GLU A 109 -6.03 -0.34 -0.71
CA GLU A 109 -7.18 -1.25 -0.85
C GLU A 109 -7.97 -1.44 0.47
N PRO A 110 -8.56 -0.38 1.06
CA PRO A 110 -9.36 -0.51 2.28
C PRO A 110 -10.60 -1.42 2.13
N SER A 111 -11.09 -1.62 0.90
CA SER A 111 -12.28 -2.42 0.62
C SER A 111 -12.01 -3.93 0.51
N LEU A 112 -10.75 -4.38 0.59
CA LEU A 112 -10.44 -5.81 0.64
C LEU A 112 -11.00 -6.51 1.87
N THR A 113 -11.37 -5.74 2.90
CA THR A 113 -12.12 -6.22 4.07
C THR A 113 -13.52 -6.75 3.73
N LEU A 114 -14.08 -6.37 2.59
CA LEU A 114 -15.40 -6.80 2.13
C LEU A 114 -15.37 -8.11 1.33
N ILE A 115 -14.19 -8.56 0.90
CA ILE A 115 -14.04 -9.79 0.12
C ILE A 115 -14.45 -11.00 0.97
N GLY A 116 -15.29 -11.87 0.40
CA GLY A 116 -15.88 -13.01 1.12
C GLY A 116 -17.10 -12.66 1.99
N THR A 117 -17.54 -11.39 1.99
CA THR A 117 -18.80 -10.97 2.62
C THR A 117 -19.94 -10.88 1.60
N PRO A 118 -21.22 -10.89 2.01
CA PRO A 118 -22.35 -10.66 1.11
C PRO A 118 -22.37 -9.26 0.46
N PHE A 119 -21.53 -8.33 0.92
CA PHE A 119 -21.50 -6.95 0.45
C PHE A 119 -20.63 -6.74 -0.79
N ALA A 120 -19.78 -7.70 -1.15
CA ALA A 120 -18.96 -7.64 -2.36
C ALA A 120 -18.99 -8.97 -3.12
N SER A 121 -19.52 -8.95 -4.35
CA SER A 121 -19.57 -10.13 -5.24
C SER A 121 -18.30 -10.20 -6.10
N ILE A 122 -17.13 -10.09 -5.47
CA ILE A 122 -15.81 -10.17 -6.11
C ILE A 122 -15.12 -11.44 -5.62
N SER A 123 -14.72 -12.30 -6.56
CA SER A 123 -14.00 -13.54 -6.23
C SER A 123 -12.54 -13.27 -5.86
N GLN A 124 -11.93 -14.15 -5.07
CA GLN A 124 -10.50 -14.12 -4.77
C GLN A 124 -9.64 -14.10 -6.05
N ARG A 125 -10.01 -14.89 -7.06
CA ARG A 125 -9.34 -14.90 -8.37
C ARG A 125 -9.33 -13.51 -9.00
N GLN A 126 -10.48 -12.82 -9.02
CA GLN A 126 -10.57 -11.47 -9.57
C GLN A 126 -9.69 -10.48 -8.81
N VAL A 127 -9.59 -10.59 -7.48
CA VAL A 127 -8.69 -9.73 -6.68
C VAL A 127 -7.25 -9.88 -7.15
N VAL A 128 -6.76 -11.11 -7.34
CA VAL A 128 -5.39 -11.38 -7.83
C VAL A 128 -5.21 -10.85 -9.25
N GLU A 129 -6.10 -11.22 -10.16
CA GLU A 129 -5.99 -10.84 -11.58
C GLU A 129 -6.01 -9.33 -11.76
N TRP A 130 -6.92 -8.63 -11.08
CA TRP A 130 -7.03 -7.17 -11.20
C TRP A 130 -5.89 -6.44 -10.54
N THR A 131 -5.38 -6.95 -9.41
CA THR A 131 -4.19 -6.40 -8.76
C THR A 131 -2.99 -6.50 -9.71
N ASP A 132 -2.77 -7.68 -10.28
CA ASP A 132 -1.63 -7.93 -11.14
C ASP A 132 -1.73 -7.17 -12.46
N GLU A 133 -2.94 -7.02 -13.02
CA GLU A 133 -3.21 -6.16 -14.18
C GLU A 133 -2.85 -4.69 -13.90
N VAL A 134 -3.21 -4.16 -12.74
CA VAL A 134 -2.88 -2.77 -12.36
C VAL A 134 -1.37 -2.59 -12.15
N LEU A 135 -0.68 -3.61 -11.66
CA LEU A 135 0.77 -3.56 -11.39
C LEU A 135 1.64 -3.88 -12.61
N ASP A 136 1.07 -4.37 -13.70
CA ASP A 136 1.83 -4.79 -14.88
C ASP A 136 2.59 -3.61 -15.51
N GLY A 137 3.87 -3.84 -15.83
CA GLY A 137 4.76 -2.83 -16.40
C GLY A 137 5.05 -1.62 -15.50
N VAL A 138 4.61 -1.61 -14.23
CA VAL A 138 4.97 -0.57 -13.26
C VAL A 138 6.41 -0.77 -12.81
N ASP A 139 7.31 0.08 -13.30
CA ASP A 139 8.75 0.04 -12.98
C ASP A 139 9.04 0.60 -11.56
N ALA A 140 8.49 0.00 -10.52
CA ALA A 140 8.71 0.40 -9.13
C ALA A 140 8.69 -0.82 -8.22
N ILE A 141 9.05 -0.64 -6.95
CA ILE A 141 8.68 -1.62 -5.93
C ILE A 141 7.16 -1.56 -5.78
N LYS A 142 6.49 -2.68 -6.04
CA LYS A 142 5.02 -2.78 -6.04
C LYS A 142 4.55 -3.15 -4.65
N ALA A 143 3.74 -2.31 -4.03
CA ALA A 143 3.26 -2.51 -2.68
C ALA A 143 1.72 -2.51 -2.65
N MET A 144 1.15 -3.11 -1.62
CA MET A 144 -0.28 -3.01 -1.33
C MET A 144 -0.48 -2.65 0.13
N HIS A 145 -1.43 -1.74 0.40
CA HIS A 145 -1.84 -1.39 1.75
C HIS A 145 -3.32 -1.71 1.99
N CYS A 146 -3.59 -2.41 3.10
CA CYS A 146 -4.95 -2.62 3.60
C CYS A 146 -5.00 -2.27 5.10
N CYS A 147 -5.87 -1.32 5.45
CA CYS A 147 -6.02 -0.83 6.83
C CYS A 147 -6.77 -1.81 7.75
N GLY A 148 -7.51 -2.77 7.18
CA GLY A 148 -8.36 -3.69 7.96
C GLY A 148 -7.94 -5.15 7.82
N ASN A 149 -8.61 -6.00 8.59
CA ASN A 149 -8.39 -7.44 8.52
C ASN A 149 -8.97 -8.01 7.22
N THR A 150 -8.12 -8.69 6.44
CA THR A 150 -8.50 -9.38 5.21
C THR A 150 -7.80 -10.74 5.12
N ASP A 151 -8.02 -11.46 4.02
CA ASP A 151 -7.38 -12.73 3.72
C ASP A 151 -5.92 -12.51 3.31
N TRP A 152 -4.98 -12.55 4.25
CA TRP A 152 -3.56 -12.32 3.93
C TRP A 152 -2.98 -13.29 2.90
N PRO A 153 -3.24 -14.61 2.96
CA PRO A 153 -2.85 -15.54 1.88
C PRO A 153 -3.19 -15.05 0.47
N LEU A 154 -4.38 -14.46 0.29
CA LEU A 154 -4.79 -13.88 -0.99
C LEU A 154 -3.84 -12.78 -1.43
N LEU A 155 -3.59 -11.79 -0.58
CA LEU A 155 -2.72 -10.64 -0.91
C LEU A 155 -1.27 -11.11 -1.16
N LEU A 156 -0.79 -12.04 -0.34
CA LEU A 156 0.55 -12.63 -0.46
C LEU A 156 0.69 -13.50 -1.72
N SER A 157 -0.40 -13.89 -2.39
CA SER A 157 -0.37 -14.63 -3.65
C SER A 157 -0.24 -13.74 -4.90
N THR A 158 -0.45 -12.43 -4.76
CA THR A 158 -0.32 -11.45 -5.86
C THR A 158 1.14 -11.15 -6.21
N SER A 159 1.34 -10.39 -7.29
CA SER A 159 2.64 -9.94 -7.80
C SER A 159 3.28 -8.76 -7.01
N ILE A 160 2.74 -8.42 -5.84
CA ILE A 160 3.32 -7.40 -4.96
C ILE A 160 4.69 -7.84 -4.41
N ASP A 161 5.56 -6.85 -4.24
CA ASP A 161 6.87 -6.98 -3.60
C ASP A 161 6.78 -6.61 -2.11
N MET A 162 5.76 -5.85 -1.69
CA MET A 162 5.61 -5.39 -0.31
C MET A 162 4.16 -5.41 0.17
N LEU A 163 3.91 -6.06 1.31
CA LEU A 163 2.63 -5.97 2.04
C LEU A 163 2.73 -4.89 3.11
N SER A 164 1.77 -3.97 3.16
CA SER A 164 1.61 -3.00 4.25
C SER A 164 0.25 -3.16 4.89
N PHE A 165 0.20 -3.19 6.22
CA PHE A 165 -1.06 -3.38 6.91
C PHE A 165 -1.01 -2.82 8.33
N ASP A 166 -2.19 -2.67 8.94
CA ASP A 166 -2.34 -2.28 10.34
C ASP A 166 -1.93 -3.44 11.26
N ALA A 167 -0.62 -3.50 11.52
CA ALA A 167 -0.03 -4.44 12.46
C ALA A 167 -0.40 -4.10 13.92
N TYR A 168 -0.66 -2.83 14.23
CA TYR A 168 -1.02 -2.37 15.57
C TYR A 168 -2.27 -3.08 16.08
N ASN A 169 -3.29 -3.27 15.22
CA ASN A 169 -4.51 -3.98 15.55
C ASN A 169 -4.52 -5.44 15.05
N TYR A 170 -3.89 -5.74 13.92
CA TYR A 170 -4.07 -7.02 13.22
C TYR A 170 -2.80 -7.88 13.03
N ALA A 171 -1.66 -7.57 13.65
CA ALA A 171 -0.45 -8.41 13.49
C ALA A 171 -0.66 -9.89 13.81
N HIS A 172 -1.57 -10.20 14.75
CA HIS A 172 -1.88 -11.57 15.12
C HIS A 172 -2.50 -12.38 13.97
N THR A 173 -3.21 -11.75 13.03
CA THR A 173 -3.88 -12.46 11.93
C THR A 173 -2.90 -12.90 10.85
N VAL A 174 -1.84 -12.13 10.57
CA VAL A 174 -0.74 -12.55 9.70
C VAL A 174 -0.03 -13.78 10.26
N SER A 175 0.14 -13.85 11.59
CA SER A 175 0.78 -15.00 12.21
C SER A 175 0.04 -16.32 11.96
N LEU A 176 -1.25 -16.29 11.60
CA LEU A 176 -2.04 -17.50 11.32
C LEU A 176 -1.58 -18.22 10.05
N PHE A 177 -0.79 -17.56 9.20
CA PHE A 177 -0.40 -18.02 7.86
C PHE A 177 1.14 -18.06 7.70
N PRO A 178 1.88 -18.77 8.58
CA PRO A 178 3.33 -18.71 8.58
C PRO A 178 3.95 -19.26 7.28
N ARG A 179 3.29 -20.22 6.61
CA ARG A 179 3.80 -20.79 5.35
C ARG A 179 3.74 -19.79 4.21
N GLU A 180 2.61 -19.10 4.09
CA GLU A 180 2.34 -18.08 3.09
C GLU A 180 3.26 -16.88 3.29
N VAL A 181 3.43 -16.45 4.55
CA VAL A 181 4.36 -15.37 4.89
C VAL A 181 5.80 -15.77 4.59
N SER A 182 6.24 -16.97 4.99
CA SER A 182 7.59 -17.44 4.66
C SER A 182 7.82 -17.56 3.16
N ALA A 183 6.84 -18.04 2.38
CA ALA A 183 6.94 -18.10 0.93
C ALA A 183 7.03 -16.70 0.29
N PHE A 184 6.26 -15.74 0.81
CA PHE A 184 6.31 -14.34 0.38
C PHE A 184 7.67 -13.70 0.64
N LEU A 185 8.20 -13.83 1.86
CA LEU A 185 9.52 -13.31 2.21
C LEU A 185 10.64 -14.03 1.42
N GLY A 186 10.52 -15.36 1.25
CA GLY A 186 11.50 -16.19 0.54
C GLY A 186 11.61 -15.88 -0.96
N ARG A 187 10.55 -15.37 -1.59
CA ARG A 187 10.60 -14.86 -2.97
C ARG A 187 11.10 -13.41 -3.09
N GLY A 188 11.54 -12.81 -1.98
CA GLY A 188 12.07 -11.45 -1.93
C GLY A 188 11.09 -10.39 -1.42
N GLY A 189 9.87 -10.78 -1.04
CA GLY A 189 8.86 -9.87 -0.52
C GLY A 189 9.22 -9.25 0.84
N SER A 190 8.61 -8.12 1.15
CA SER A 190 8.83 -7.37 2.40
C SER A 190 7.52 -6.99 3.09
N ILE A 191 7.54 -6.83 4.41
CA ILE A 191 6.37 -6.45 5.21
C ILE A 191 6.61 -5.08 5.85
N ALA A 192 5.73 -4.14 5.57
CA ALA A 192 5.61 -2.88 6.28
C ALA A 192 4.60 -3.06 7.44
N TRP A 193 5.14 -3.14 8.66
CA TRP A 193 4.37 -3.27 9.89
C TRP A 193 3.87 -1.88 10.32
N GLY A 194 2.58 -1.63 10.11
CA GLY A 194 1.88 -0.46 10.64
C GLY A 194 1.78 -0.52 12.15
N LEU A 195 2.88 -0.20 12.84
CA LEU A 195 3.09 -0.40 14.27
C LEU A 195 2.76 0.83 15.10
N VAL A 196 2.90 2.04 14.54
CA VAL A 196 2.66 3.29 15.28
C VAL A 196 1.21 3.73 15.05
N PRO A 197 0.40 3.94 16.10
CA PRO A 197 -1.00 4.32 15.91
C PRO A 197 -1.12 5.72 15.29
N ASN A 198 -2.25 5.97 14.62
CA ASN A 198 -2.59 7.26 14.00
C ASN A 198 -3.90 7.86 14.57
N MET A 199 -4.30 7.44 15.77
CA MET A 199 -5.46 7.97 16.50
C MET A 199 -4.98 8.65 17.78
N GLU A 200 -5.45 9.88 18.05
CA GLU A 200 -4.96 10.73 19.16
C GLU A 200 -4.95 10.01 20.52
N ASP A 201 -6.04 9.29 20.85
CA ASP A 201 -6.18 8.59 22.12
C ASP A 201 -5.22 7.40 22.26
N GLN A 202 -4.77 6.82 21.14
CA GLN A 202 -3.78 5.75 21.10
C GLN A 202 -2.36 6.32 21.13
N ILE A 203 -2.10 7.39 20.39
CA ILE A 203 -0.81 8.09 20.34
C ILE A 203 -0.40 8.54 21.74
N ALA A 204 -1.32 9.11 22.51
CA ALA A 204 -1.07 9.59 23.88
C ALA A 204 -0.66 8.48 24.86
N LYS A 205 -0.98 7.22 24.57
CA LYS A 205 -0.69 6.05 25.43
C LYS A 205 0.61 5.34 25.06
N GLU A 206 1.15 5.60 23.87
CA GLU A 206 2.30 4.89 23.35
C GLU A 206 3.62 5.63 23.60
N THR A 207 4.65 4.83 23.84
CA THR A 207 6.05 5.22 24.01
C THR A 207 6.91 4.34 23.11
N VAL A 208 8.17 4.74 22.88
CA VAL A 208 9.13 3.88 22.17
C VAL A 208 9.24 2.50 22.82
N GLY A 209 9.25 2.43 24.15
CA GLY A 209 9.37 1.17 24.88
C GLY A 209 8.15 0.26 24.73
N THR A 210 6.93 0.81 24.77
CA THR A 210 5.69 0.02 24.59
C THR A 210 5.56 -0.48 23.15
N LEU A 211 5.94 0.33 22.17
CA LEU A 211 5.96 -0.06 20.76
C LEU A 211 7.03 -1.13 20.46
N LEU A 212 8.22 -1.04 21.08
CA LEU A 212 9.25 -2.08 20.99
C LEU A 212 8.74 -3.40 21.57
N GLN A 213 8.16 -3.40 22.77
CA GLN A 213 7.61 -4.61 23.39
C GLN A 213 6.52 -5.25 22.53
N ARG A 214 5.68 -4.42 21.91
CA ARG A 214 4.65 -4.87 20.97
C ARG A 214 5.27 -5.54 19.74
N PHE A 215 6.30 -4.93 19.15
CA PHE A 215 7.03 -5.52 18.03
C PHE A 215 7.70 -6.85 18.40
N GLU A 216 8.38 -6.92 19.55
CA GLU A 216 8.98 -8.17 20.05
C GLU A 216 7.95 -9.29 20.22
N LYS A 217 6.75 -8.95 20.71
CA LYS A 217 5.66 -9.92 20.80
C LYS A 217 5.24 -10.45 19.43
N TYR A 218 5.17 -9.60 18.40
CA TYR A 218 4.85 -10.04 17.04
C TYR A 218 5.94 -10.97 16.49
N MET A 219 7.20 -10.62 16.70
CA MET A 219 8.34 -11.44 16.29
C MET A 219 8.35 -12.80 16.99
N ASP A 220 8.13 -12.84 18.31
CA ASP A 220 8.02 -14.09 19.09
C ASP A 220 6.86 -14.98 18.59
N MET A 221 5.72 -14.39 18.23
CA MET A 221 4.60 -15.14 17.66
C MET A 221 4.94 -15.83 16.34
N LEU A 222 5.71 -15.18 15.47
CA LEU A 222 6.14 -15.74 14.18
C LEU A 222 7.25 -16.78 14.38
N TYR A 223 8.23 -16.47 15.23
CA TYR A 223 9.33 -17.36 15.58
C TYR A 223 8.83 -18.69 16.17
N ARG A 224 7.86 -18.65 17.11
CA ARG A 224 7.25 -19.86 17.68
C ARG A 224 6.50 -20.73 16.66
N LYS A 225 6.15 -20.15 15.51
CA LYS A 225 5.54 -20.86 14.38
C LYS A 225 6.58 -21.38 13.38
N GLY A 226 7.86 -21.32 13.73
CA GLY A 226 8.96 -21.87 12.95
C GLY A 226 9.46 -20.96 11.84
N MET A 227 9.12 -19.67 11.86
CA MET A 227 9.63 -18.71 10.89
C MET A 227 11.06 -18.26 11.23
N ASP A 228 11.85 -18.04 10.19
CA ASP A 228 13.19 -17.45 10.29
C ASP A 228 13.08 -15.97 10.71
N LEU A 229 13.51 -15.69 11.94
CA LEU A 229 13.44 -14.35 12.51
C LEU A 229 14.38 -13.37 11.81
N ASP A 230 15.56 -13.82 11.38
CA ASP A 230 16.52 -12.96 10.70
C ASP A 230 15.96 -12.51 9.34
N LEU A 231 15.32 -13.43 8.60
CA LEU A 231 14.62 -13.11 7.37
C LEU A 231 13.48 -12.13 7.59
N ILE A 232 12.66 -12.32 8.64
CA ILE A 232 11.57 -11.38 8.96
C ILE A 232 12.15 -9.99 9.24
N LEU A 233 13.18 -9.88 10.09
CA LEU A 233 13.78 -8.62 10.46
C LEU A 233 14.41 -7.91 9.26
N GLU A 234 15.15 -8.63 8.41
CA GLU A 234 15.74 -8.09 7.16
C GLU A 234 14.67 -7.53 6.22
N ARG A 235 13.51 -8.18 6.15
CA ARG A 235 12.42 -7.86 5.24
C ARG A 235 11.32 -7.02 5.87
N SER A 236 11.60 -6.38 7.00
CA SER A 236 10.64 -5.55 7.72
C SER A 236 10.87 -4.05 7.53
N LEU A 237 9.79 -3.32 7.28
CA LEU A 237 9.71 -1.87 7.44
C LEU A 237 8.75 -1.58 8.60
N ILE A 238 9.00 -0.51 9.34
CA ILE A 238 8.07 -0.02 10.36
C ILE A 238 7.40 1.23 9.81
N THR A 239 6.08 1.32 9.94
CA THR A 239 5.28 2.45 9.47
C THR A 239 4.25 2.84 10.53
N PRO A 240 3.60 4.01 10.38
CA PRO A 240 2.31 4.24 11.02
C PRO A 240 1.27 3.23 10.55
N GLN A 241 0.20 3.03 11.32
CA GLN A 241 -0.87 2.07 11.02
C GLN A 241 -1.64 2.43 9.74
N CYS A 242 -1.78 3.73 9.45
CA CYS A 242 -2.42 4.28 8.26
C CYS A 242 -1.93 5.74 8.05
N GLY A 243 -2.48 6.46 7.08
CA GLY A 243 -2.14 7.86 6.80
C GLY A 243 -2.42 8.81 7.98
N LEU A 244 -1.68 9.91 8.04
CA LEU A 244 -1.79 10.89 9.14
C LEU A 244 -2.73 12.06 8.83
N GLY A 245 -3.47 12.00 7.72
CA GLY A 245 -4.28 13.13 7.23
C GLY A 245 -5.45 13.56 8.11
N GLY A 246 -5.82 12.75 9.11
CA GLY A 246 -6.84 13.10 10.11
C GLY A 246 -6.29 13.74 11.39
N LEU A 247 -4.98 13.90 11.51
CA LEU A 247 -4.31 14.45 12.68
C LEU A 247 -3.94 15.93 12.49
N ASP A 248 -3.82 16.65 13.59
CA ASP A 248 -3.14 17.95 13.58
C ASP A 248 -1.62 17.78 13.48
N GLU A 249 -0.92 18.90 13.25
CA GLU A 249 0.53 18.90 13.03
C GLU A 249 1.30 18.35 14.24
N ALA A 250 0.90 18.72 15.46
CA ALA A 250 1.54 18.26 16.69
C ALA A 250 1.43 16.72 16.86
N ASN A 251 0.25 16.14 16.61
CA ASN A 251 0.07 14.70 16.67
C ASN A 251 0.79 13.99 15.52
N ALA A 252 0.84 14.59 14.32
CA ALA A 252 1.61 14.04 13.20
C ALA A 252 3.11 14.01 13.50
N GLU A 253 3.68 15.09 14.05
CA GLU A 253 5.08 15.14 14.52
C GLU A 253 5.34 14.06 15.57
N ARG A 254 4.46 13.96 16.57
CA ARG A 254 4.57 12.95 17.64
C ARG A 254 4.60 11.52 17.09
N VAL A 255 3.78 11.20 16.08
CA VAL A 255 3.80 9.89 15.42
C VAL A 255 5.13 9.63 14.73
N LEU A 256 5.70 10.64 14.05
CA LEU A 256 6.99 10.51 13.37
C LEU A 256 8.17 10.37 14.35
N GLU A 257 8.12 11.05 15.50
CA GLU A 257 9.08 10.85 16.59
C GLU A 257 9.02 9.44 17.16
N LEU A 258 7.80 8.95 17.46
CA LEU A 258 7.59 7.59 17.93
C LEU A 258 8.10 6.56 16.93
N LEU A 259 7.82 6.77 15.65
CA LEU A 259 8.29 5.91 14.57
C LEU A 259 9.81 5.82 14.54
N THR A 260 10.48 6.98 14.53
CA THR A 260 11.94 7.05 14.47
C THR A 260 12.58 6.39 15.69
N GLY A 261 12.13 6.76 16.90
CA GLY A 261 12.65 6.17 18.13
C GLY A 261 12.38 4.67 18.24
N THR A 262 11.23 4.19 17.75
CA THR A 262 10.91 2.75 17.73
C THR A 262 11.82 1.99 16.78
N VAL A 263 12.07 2.52 15.57
CA VAL A 263 13.01 1.92 14.62
C VAL A 263 14.42 1.84 15.21
N GLU A 264 14.89 2.89 15.86
CA GLU A 264 16.20 2.90 16.53
C GLU A 264 16.28 1.86 17.66
N ALA A 265 15.24 1.78 18.49
CA ALA A 265 15.17 0.82 19.59
C ALA A 265 15.15 -0.63 19.07
N ILE A 266 14.42 -0.91 17.97
CA ILE A 266 14.43 -2.22 17.31
C ILE A 266 15.84 -2.55 16.80
N ARG A 267 16.50 -1.61 16.10
CA ARG A 267 17.86 -1.84 15.59
C ARG A 267 18.85 -2.17 16.70
N GLN A 268 18.80 -1.43 17.81
CA GLN A 268 19.65 -1.70 18.98
C GLN A 268 19.34 -3.07 19.59
N ARG A 269 18.05 -3.39 19.77
CA ARG A 269 17.58 -4.63 20.40
C ARG A 269 17.97 -5.89 19.63
N TYR A 270 18.01 -5.81 18.30
CA TYR A 270 18.31 -6.92 17.40
C TYR A 270 19.70 -6.80 16.73
N HIS A 271 20.53 -5.83 17.16
CA HIS A 271 21.86 -5.58 16.60
C HIS A 271 21.87 -5.40 15.07
N LEU A 272 20.83 -4.78 14.52
CA LEU A 272 20.72 -4.48 13.10
C LEU A 272 21.58 -3.24 12.79
N GLY A 273 22.38 -3.30 11.72
CA GLY A 273 23.20 -2.17 11.28
C GLY A 273 22.39 -0.92 10.93
N GLY A 274 23.06 0.24 10.87
CA GLY A 274 22.46 1.46 10.31
C GLY A 274 22.11 1.29 8.83
N MET A 275 21.07 1.96 8.34
CA MET A 275 20.77 1.98 6.90
C MET A 275 21.95 2.60 6.15
N ALA A 276 22.44 1.90 5.14
CA ALA A 276 23.26 2.48 4.08
C ALA A 276 22.40 3.37 3.17
#